data_AF-A0A2Y9DPQ5-F1
#
_entry.id   AF-A0A2Y9DPQ5-F1
#
_cell.length_a   1.000
_cell.length_b   1.000
_cell.length_c   1.000
_cell.angle_alpha   90.00
_cell.angle_beta   90.00
_cell.angle_gamma   90.00
#
_symmetry.space_group_name_H-M   'P 1'
#
loop_
_entity.id
_entity.type
_entity.pdbx_description
1 polymer ?
#
loop_
_entity_poly.entity_id
_entity_poly.type
_entity_poly.pdbx_seq_one_letter_code
_entity_poly.pdbx_strand_id
1 'polypeptide(L)'
;MGSHFRRPWRLHGRDYRAFYCVYRAFLFGERTPSRKRMAAAALKRLWSRSREEAADAAVAKPGVWARLGTWSRALLRDYAEACGDAAAAARARPVRAAVYVGLLGGAAACCALAPSEAAFEEALLDASGTFLLLAPATRNRDSEACLQRLLWLRGRGRLRHRNLGFCSLVYEAPFDAQASLYQARCRYLQPRWADFPGRILDVGFMGRWWVLEARMRDCDINDEEFLHLPAHLRVIGPHQLRSEANERLFDEKYKPVVLTDDQVDQALWEEQVLQKEKKDRLVLSQADSLVQSEAPR
;
A
#
# COMPACT_ATOMS: atom_id res chain seq x y z
N MET A 1 -23.75 2.35 -61.03
CA MET A 1 -24.37 3.66 -61.34
C MET A 1 -24.20 4.56 -60.12
N GLY A 2 -23.65 5.77 -60.33
CA GLY A 2 -23.58 6.92 -59.40
C GLY A 2 -22.71 6.72 -58.15
N SER A 3 -21.45 7.14 -58.02
CA SER A 3 -20.69 8.36 -58.40
C SER A 3 -20.90 9.59 -57.49
N HIS A 4 -19.78 9.98 -56.87
CA HIS A 4 -19.36 11.31 -56.37
C HIS A 4 -20.04 11.95 -55.14
N PHE A 5 -19.28 12.07 -54.04
CA PHE A 5 -18.73 13.37 -53.65
C PHE A 5 -17.46 13.24 -52.78
N ARG A 6 -16.34 13.71 -53.32
CA ARG A 6 -15.12 14.04 -52.57
C ARG A 6 -15.31 15.46 -52.01
N ARG A 7 -14.86 15.74 -50.78
CA ARG A 7 -13.82 16.76 -50.54
C ARG A 7 -13.32 16.77 -49.08
N PRO A 8 -12.07 17.23 -48.88
CA PRO A 8 -11.30 17.09 -47.64
C PRO A 8 -11.32 18.36 -46.80
N TRP A 9 -11.34 18.23 -45.47
CA TRP A 9 -11.13 19.36 -44.58
C TRP A 9 -9.63 19.56 -44.32
N ARG A 10 -9.15 20.73 -44.76
CA ARG A 10 -7.88 21.33 -44.34
C ARG A 10 -7.97 21.69 -42.87
N LEU A 11 -6.99 21.29 -42.08
CA LEU A 11 -6.73 21.86 -40.77
C LEU A 11 -5.50 22.77 -40.87
N HIS A 12 -5.73 24.05 -40.62
CA HIS A 12 -4.71 25.06 -40.44
C HIS A 12 -4.32 25.11 -38.96
N GLY A 13 -3.02 24.90 -38.69
CA GLY A 13 -2.20 25.46 -37.62
C GLY A 13 -2.74 25.55 -36.19
N ARG A 14 -2.11 24.80 -35.27
CA ARG A 14 -1.11 25.41 -34.37
C ARG A 14 -0.32 24.36 -33.59
N ASP A 15 0.96 24.69 -33.44
CA ASP A 15 2.07 23.90 -32.93
C ASP A 15 1.92 23.40 -31.50
N TYR A 16 2.22 22.11 -31.31
CA TYR A 16 2.78 21.57 -30.06
C TYR A 16 3.83 20.52 -30.42
N ARG A 17 5.01 20.98 -30.87
CA ARG A 17 6.23 20.17 -30.99
C ARG A 17 7.20 20.60 -29.89
N ALA A 18 7.21 19.85 -28.80
CA ALA A 18 8.32 19.86 -27.85
C ALA A 18 8.26 18.60 -27.01
N PHE A 19 8.72 17.45 -27.53
CA PHE A 19 9.26 16.35 -26.73
C PHE A 19 10.03 15.40 -27.66
N TYR A 20 11.20 14.97 -27.20
CA TYR A 20 12.16 14.02 -27.81
C TYR A 20 13.11 14.53 -28.89
N CYS A 21 14.29 14.98 -28.48
CA CYS A 21 15.52 14.76 -29.24
C CYS A 21 16.76 14.82 -28.32
N VAL A 22 17.09 13.69 -27.68
CA VAL A 22 18.46 13.43 -27.20
C VAL A 22 18.78 11.99 -27.61
N TYR A 23 20.00 11.81 -28.13
CA TYR A 23 20.59 10.60 -28.73
C TYR A 23 20.27 10.36 -30.21
N ARG A 24 21.24 10.71 -31.07
CA ARG A 24 21.98 9.75 -31.92
C ARG A 24 22.75 10.50 -33.02
N ALA A 25 24.07 10.61 -32.89
CA ALA A 25 25.03 10.54 -34.00
C ALA A 25 26.45 10.86 -33.49
N PHE A 26 27.07 9.86 -32.87
CA PHE A 26 28.52 9.76 -32.80
C PHE A 26 28.88 8.64 -33.78
N LEU A 27 29.60 8.96 -34.86
CA LEU A 27 30.57 8.13 -35.60
C LEU A 27 30.70 8.58 -37.08
N PHE A 28 31.95 8.57 -37.55
CA PHE A 28 32.47 8.88 -38.90
C PHE A 28 32.42 10.37 -39.30
N GLY A 29 33.53 11.10 -39.46
CA GLY A 29 34.93 10.71 -39.66
C GLY A 29 35.33 10.85 -41.12
N GLU A 30 35.44 12.08 -41.62
CA GLU A 30 36.22 12.37 -42.83
C GLU A 30 37.17 13.56 -42.59
N ARG A 31 38.45 13.31 -42.83
CA ARG A 31 39.54 14.28 -42.82
C ARG A 31 39.60 14.94 -44.20
N THR A 32 39.73 16.25 -44.25
CA THR A 32 40.57 16.91 -45.26
C THR A 32 41.44 18.00 -44.60
N PRO A 33 42.73 18.15 -45.00
CA PRO A 33 43.69 18.96 -44.27
C PRO A 33 44.13 20.17 -45.10
N SER A 34 43.52 21.35 -44.95
CA SER A 34 44.14 22.59 -45.49
C SER A 34 43.51 23.89 -44.96
N ARG A 35 43.42 24.05 -43.64
CA ARG A 35 43.00 25.34 -43.02
C ARG A 35 43.77 25.74 -41.77
N LYS A 36 44.61 24.86 -41.23
CA LYS A 36 45.27 25.05 -39.92
C LYS A 36 46.46 26.01 -39.94
N ARG A 37 47.10 26.26 -41.08
CA ARG A 37 48.30 27.12 -41.15
C ARG A 37 48.00 28.61 -41.35
N MET A 38 46.93 28.99 -42.07
CA MET A 38 46.55 30.40 -42.20
C MET A 38 45.78 30.94 -40.99
N ALA A 39 44.97 30.10 -40.33
CA ALA A 39 44.25 30.51 -39.11
C ALA A 39 45.19 30.82 -37.94
N ALA A 40 46.31 30.09 -37.82
CA ALA A 40 47.29 30.32 -36.75
C ALA A 40 48.09 31.63 -36.93
N ALA A 41 48.30 32.09 -38.17
CA ALA A 41 49.00 33.34 -38.45
C ALA A 41 48.09 34.57 -38.23
N ALA A 42 46.80 34.45 -38.55
CA ALA A 42 45.80 35.48 -38.27
C ALA A 42 45.52 35.61 -36.77
N LEU A 43 45.46 34.50 -36.02
CA LEU A 43 45.26 34.52 -34.57
C LEU A 43 46.43 35.17 -33.83
N LYS A 44 47.68 34.94 -34.26
CA LYS A 44 48.87 35.55 -33.64
C LYS A 44 48.95 37.06 -33.84
N ARG A 45 48.54 37.58 -35.00
CA ARG A 45 48.47 39.03 -35.26
C ARG A 45 47.33 39.73 -34.52
N LEU A 46 46.22 39.02 -34.29
CA LEU A 46 45.11 39.54 -33.48
C LEU A 46 45.46 39.59 -31.98
N TRP A 47 46.20 38.58 -31.49
CA TRP A 47 46.64 38.50 -30.10
C TRP A 47 47.78 39.46 -29.74
N SER A 48 48.65 39.85 -30.68
CA SER A 48 49.69 40.84 -30.41
C SER A 48 49.15 42.27 -30.37
N ARG A 49 48.12 42.57 -31.18
CA ARG A 49 47.51 43.91 -31.24
C ARG A 49 46.61 44.21 -30.05
N SER A 50 45.94 43.18 -29.49
CA SER A 50 45.16 43.33 -28.25
C SER A 50 46.02 43.53 -26.99
N ARG A 51 47.34 43.32 -27.07
CA ARG A 51 48.24 43.48 -25.93
C ARG A 51 48.79 44.91 -25.80
N GLU A 52 48.81 45.67 -26.90
CA GLU A 52 49.21 47.08 -26.91
C GLU A 52 48.04 48.03 -26.58
N GLU A 53 46.81 47.72 -26.97
CA GLU A 53 45.60 48.49 -26.59
C GLU A 53 45.17 48.28 -25.13
N ALA A 54 45.78 47.34 -24.39
CA ALA A 54 45.50 47.10 -22.98
C ALA A 54 46.23 48.05 -22.02
N ALA A 55 47.10 48.93 -22.53
CA ALA A 55 47.87 49.88 -21.73
C ALA A 55 47.16 51.24 -21.53
N ASP A 56 46.10 51.55 -22.28
CA ASP A 56 45.33 52.77 -22.11
C ASP A 56 43.99 52.50 -21.43
N ALA A 57 43.85 53.10 -20.25
CA ALA A 57 42.72 52.95 -19.35
C ALA A 57 41.41 53.46 -19.96
N ALA A 58 40.46 52.55 -20.14
CA ALA A 58 39.04 52.87 -20.07
C ALA A 58 38.43 51.93 -19.02
N VAL A 59 37.74 52.51 -18.03
CA VAL A 59 36.97 51.80 -17.00
C VAL A 59 35.93 50.92 -17.70
N ALA A 60 36.33 49.68 -18.00
CA ALA A 60 35.47 48.70 -18.64
C ALA A 60 34.40 48.30 -17.62
N LYS A 61 33.13 48.57 -17.95
CA LYS A 61 31.99 48.09 -17.17
C LYS A 61 32.20 46.59 -16.95
N PRO A 62 32.21 46.10 -15.69
CA PRO A 62 32.52 44.70 -15.42
C PRO A 62 31.56 43.85 -16.25
N GLY A 63 32.13 42.98 -17.08
CA GLY A 63 31.36 42.15 -18.00
C GLY A 63 30.26 41.40 -17.25
N VAL A 64 29.14 41.15 -17.91
CA VAL A 64 27.95 40.52 -17.31
C VAL A 64 28.31 39.23 -16.54
N TRP A 65 29.31 38.48 -17.01
CA TRP A 65 29.86 37.29 -16.36
C TRP A 65 30.59 37.57 -15.02
N ALA A 66 31.32 38.68 -14.90
CA ALA A 66 31.95 39.09 -13.66
C ALA A 66 30.92 39.57 -12.63
N ARG A 67 29.85 40.24 -13.09
CA ARG A 67 28.69 40.61 -12.26
C ARG A 67 27.91 39.38 -11.79
N LEU A 68 27.68 38.41 -12.68
CA LEU A 68 27.03 37.15 -12.34
C LEU A 68 27.87 36.34 -11.35
N GLY A 69 29.20 36.32 -11.50
CA GLY A 69 30.11 35.63 -10.60
C GLY A 69 30.25 36.29 -9.22
N THR A 70 30.17 37.62 -9.15
CA THR A 70 30.13 38.33 -7.86
C THR A 70 28.79 38.15 -7.16
N TRP A 71 27.69 38.20 -7.91
CA TRP A 71 26.35 37.90 -7.41
C TRP A 71 26.21 36.45 -6.91
N SER A 72 26.68 35.47 -7.68
CA SER A 72 26.61 34.06 -7.27
C SER A 72 27.46 33.78 -6.03
N ARG A 73 28.63 34.45 -5.91
CA ARG A 73 29.47 34.34 -4.71
C ARG A 73 28.81 34.98 -3.48
N ALA A 74 28.15 36.12 -3.64
CA ALA A 74 27.39 36.75 -2.57
C ALA A 74 26.23 35.83 -2.14
N LEU A 75 25.46 35.32 -3.09
CA LEU A 75 24.35 34.39 -2.83
C LEU A 75 24.81 33.13 -2.09
N LEU A 76 25.94 32.53 -2.50
CA LEU A 76 26.50 31.35 -1.82
C LEU A 76 26.94 31.67 -0.37
N ARG A 77 27.46 32.88 -0.11
CA ARG A 77 27.79 33.32 1.25
C ARG A 77 26.54 33.49 2.09
N ASP A 78 25.49 34.11 1.56
CA ASP A 78 24.22 34.29 2.27
C ASP A 78 23.61 32.93 2.67
N TYR A 79 23.65 31.93 1.79
CA TYR A 79 23.20 30.57 2.12
C TYR A 79 24.10 29.84 3.12
N ALA A 80 25.42 30.07 3.07
CA ALA A 80 26.35 29.48 4.03
C ALA A 80 26.16 30.06 5.44
N GLU A 81 25.96 31.37 5.54
CA GLU A 81 25.63 32.08 6.78
C GLU A 81 24.28 31.60 7.33
N ALA A 82 23.25 31.50 6.49
CA ALA A 82 21.95 30.96 6.89
C ALA A 82 22.04 29.51 7.41
N CYS A 83 22.87 28.67 6.81
CA CYS A 83 23.13 27.31 7.31
C CYS A 83 23.85 27.33 8.67
N GLY A 84 24.81 28.23 8.85
CA GLY A 84 25.52 28.44 10.11
C GLY A 84 24.58 28.85 11.24
N ASP A 85 23.71 29.82 10.97
CA ASP A 85 22.70 30.30 11.92
C ASP A 85 21.66 29.22 12.26
N ALA A 86 21.23 28.44 11.27
CA ALA A 86 20.34 27.30 11.49
C ALA A 86 20.98 26.24 12.38
N ALA A 87 22.27 25.93 12.19
CA ALA A 87 23.02 24.99 13.03
C ALA A 87 23.21 25.51 14.46
N ALA A 88 23.51 26.80 14.62
CA ALA A 88 23.59 27.44 15.93
C ALA A 88 22.24 27.41 16.66
N ALA A 89 21.14 27.74 15.97
CA ALA A 89 19.78 27.67 16.50
C ALA A 89 19.38 26.24 16.89
N ALA A 90 19.78 25.24 16.09
CA ALA A 90 19.53 23.84 16.40
C ALA A 90 20.24 23.36 17.66
N ARG A 91 21.50 23.79 17.86
CA ARG A 91 22.26 23.51 19.09
C ARG A 91 21.68 24.21 20.32
N ALA A 92 21.19 25.44 20.15
CA ALA A 92 20.58 26.19 21.25
C ALA A 92 19.23 25.60 21.71
N ARG A 93 18.47 24.98 20.79
CA ARG A 93 17.14 24.41 21.08
C ARG A 93 16.94 23.05 20.39
N PRO A 94 17.57 21.97 20.88
CA PRO A 94 17.60 20.67 20.21
C PRO A 94 16.19 20.06 20.05
N VAL A 95 15.32 20.24 21.03
CA VAL A 95 13.93 19.73 20.97
C VAL A 95 13.15 20.38 19.81
N ARG A 96 13.24 21.70 19.65
CA ARG A 96 12.53 22.39 18.55
C ARG A 96 13.10 22.00 17.19
N ALA A 97 14.42 21.89 17.10
CA ALA A 97 15.07 21.43 15.88
C ALA A 97 14.64 20.01 15.50
N ALA A 98 14.59 19.09 16.47
CA ALA A 98 14.10 17.74 16.25
C ALA A 98 12.65 17.71 15.75
N VAL A 99 11.77 18.56 16.30
CA VAL A 99 10.38 18.70 15.81
C VAL A 99 10.34 19.19 14.37
N TYR A 100 11.10 20.23 14.02
CA TYR A 100 11.12 20.74 12.63
C TYR A 100 11.70 19.74 11.64
N VAL A 101 12.81 19.07 11.98
CA VAL A 101 13.41 18.03 11.15
C VAL A 101 12.47 16.84 11.02
N GLY A 102 11.82 16.43 12.12
CA GLY A 102 10.81 15.36 12.11
C GLY A 102 9.61 15.70 11.24
N LEU A 103 9.10 16.94 11.29
CA LEU A 103 8.00 17.40 10.46
C LEU A 103 8.40 17.46 8.98
N LEU A 104 9.57 18.02 8.67
CA LEU A 104 10.07 18.10 7.30
C LEU A 104 10.35 16.70 6.72
N GLY A 105 11.00 15.84 7.50
CA GLY A 105 11.28 14.46 7.13
C GLY A 105 10.00 13.64 6.96
N GLY A 106 9.05 13.79 7.88
CA GLY A 106 7.73 13.15 7.80
C GLY A 106 6.94 13.61 6.58
N ALA A 107 6.93 14.92 6.31
CA ALA A 107 6.30 15.50 5.12
C ALA A 107 6.93 14.97 3.82
N ALA A 108 8.27 14.95 3.75
CA ALA A 108 8.99 14.40 2.59
C ALA A 108 8.72 12.90 2.40
N ALA A 109 8.70 12.12 3.48
CA ALA A 109 8.37 10.70 3.45
C ALA A 109 6.92 10.47 2.98
N CYS A 110 5.96 11.25 3.49
CA CYS A 110 4.56 11.17 3.06
C CYS A 110 4.43 11.49 1.56
N CYS A 111 5.14 12.50 1.06
CA CYS A 111 5.16 12.82 -0.37
C CYS A 111 5.76 11.68 -1.22
N ALA A 112 6.84 11.06 -0.76
CA ALA A 112 7.48 9.95 -1.46
C ALA A 112 6.63 8.68 -1.44
N LEU A 113 5.84 8.47 -0.38
CA LEU A 113 4.97 7.32 -0.19
C LEU A 113 3.52 7.57 -0.66
N ALA A 114 3.20 8.74 -1.25
CA ALA A 114 1.85 9.00 -1.73
C ALA A 114 1.51 8.07 -2.90
N PRO A 115 0.50 7.19 -2.78
CA PRO A 115 0.25 6.15 -3.78
C PRO A 115 -0.30 6.76 -5.08
N SER A 116 0.14 6.22 -6.22
CA SER A 116 -0.28 6.65 -7.55
C SER A 116 -1.60 6.00 -7.98
N GLU A 117 -2.19 6.48 -9.08
CA GLU A 117 -3.36 5.83 -9.69
C GLU A 117 -3.08 4.37 -10.07
N ALA A 118 -1.90 4.09 -10.63
CA ALA A 118 -1.49 2.72 -10.97
C ALA A 118 -1.42 1.82 -9.72
N ALA A 119 -0.95 2.34 -8.58
CA ALA A 119 -0.91 1.60 -7.33
C ALA A 119 -2.33 1.27 -6.80
N PHE A 120 -3.32 2.12 -7.07
CA PHE A 120 -4.72 1.80 -6.75
C PHE A 120 -5.26 0.70 -7.65
N GLU A 121 -4.99 0.79 -8.95
CA GLU A 121 -5.42 -0.19 -9.94
C GLU A 121 -4.84 -1.58 -9.65
N GLU A 122 -3.56 -1.66 -9.30
CA GLU A 122 -2.90 -2.88 -8.85
C GLU A 122 -3.57 -3.44 -7.60
N ALA A 123 -3.72 -2.63 -6.55
CA ALA A 123 -4.36 -3.07 -5.30
C ALA A 123 -5.81 -3.54 -5.50
N LEU A 124 -6.57 -2.88 -6.38
CA LEU A 124 -7.95 -3.27 -6.70
C LEU A 124 -8.01 -4.60 -7.45
N LEU A 125 -7.11 -4.80 -8.42
CA LEU A 125 -7.05 -6.04 -9.18
C LEU A 125 -6.54 -7.20 -8.33
N ASP A 126 -5.53 -6.98 -7.49
CA ASP A 126 -5.03 -7.98 -6.55
C ASP A 126 -6.13 -8.39 -5.55
N ALA A 127 -6.84 -7.41 -4.96
CA ALA A 127 -7.96 -7.67 -4.09
C ALA A 127 -9.06 -8.49 -4.79
N SER A 128 -9.36 -8.19 -6.06
CA SER A 128 -10.30 -8.98 -6.86
C SER A 128 -9.81 -10.41 -7.11
N GLY A 129 -8.51 -10.58 -7.33
CA GLY A 129 -7.86 -11.88 -7.50
C GLY A 129 -7.98 -12.73 -6.23
N THR A 130 -7.67 -12.16 -5.06
CA THR A 130 -7.86 -12.81 -3.77
C THR A 130 -9.32 -13.21 -3.56
N PHE A 131 -10.25 -12.31 -3.88
CA PHE A 131 -11.68 -12.54 -3.70
C PHE A 131 -12.23 -13.68 -4.59
N LEU A 132 -11.69 -13.82 -5.81
CA LEU A 132 -12.07 -14.90 -6.73
C LEU A 132 -11.70 -16.30 -6.21
N LEU A 133 -10.65 -16.41 -5.38
CA LEU A 133 -10.22 -17.68 -4.79
C LEU A 133 -11.18 -18.19 -3.71
N LEU A 134 -11.93 -17.31 -3.06
CA LEU A 134 -12.85 -17.65 -1.99
C LEU A 134 -14.12 -18.30 -2.55
N ALA A 135 -14.78 -19.19 -1.82
CA ALA A 135 -16.08 -19.73 -2.24
C ALA A 135 -17.20 -18.71 -1.98
N PRO A 136 -18.29 -18.70 -2.77
CA PRO A 136 -19.42 -17.78 -2.55
C PRO A 136 -20.06 -17.83 -1.16
N ALA A 137 -19.94 -18.95 -0.44
CA ALA A 137 -20.50 -19.13 0.89
C ALA A 137 -19.69 -18.42 2.00
N THR A 138 -18.37 -18.35 1.84
CA THR A 138 -17.44 -17.84 2.88
C THR A 138 -17.09 -16.36 2.69
N ARG A 139 -17.44 -15.77 1.55
CA ARG A 139 -17.11 -14.38 1.24
C ARG A 139 -17.93 -13.39 2.06
N ASN A 140 -17.27 -12.35 2.55
CA ASN A 140 -17.95 -11.21 3.16
C ASN A 140 -18.74 -10.41 2.10
N ARG A 141 -20.06 -10.26 2.32
CA ARG A 141 -20.98 -9.55 1.40
C ARG A 141 -20.67 -8.07 1.26
N ASP A 142 -20.23 -7.41 2.33
CA ASP A 142 -19.93 -5.97 2.29
C ASP A 142 -18.68 -5.70 1.46
N SER A 143 -17.65 -6.55 1.62
CA SER A 143 -16.42 -6.49 0.84
C SER A 143 -16.70 -6.81 -0.62
N GLU A 144 -17.55 -7.82 -0.90
CA GLU A 144 -18.01 -8.17 -2.24
C GLU A 144 -18.67 -6.97 -2.93
N ALA A 145 -19.67 -6.37 -2.29
CA ALA A 145 -20.43 -5.25 -2.83
C ALA A 145 -19.52 -4.03 -3.06
N CYS A 146 -18.59 -3.76 -2.14
CA CYS A 146 -17.60 -2.70 -2.28
C CYS A 146 -16.70 -2.92 -3.50
N LEU A 147 -16.10 -4.12 -3.65
CA LEU A 147 -15.23 -4.46 -4.78
C LEU A 147 -15.99 -4.42 -6.11
N GLN A 148 -17.17 -5.03 -6.19
CA GLN A 148 -18.00 -5.02 -7.40
C GLN A 148 -18.36 -3.60 -7.81
N ARG A 149 -18.70 -2.73 -6.84
CA ARG A 149 -18.96 -1.31 -7.09
C ARG A 149 -17.74 -0.59 -7.63
N LEU A 150 -16.55 -0.82 -7.05
CA LEU A 150 -15.30 -0.22 -7.53
C LEU A 150 -14.95 -0.67 -8.96
N LEU A 151 -15.03 -1.97 -9.23
CA LEU A 151 -14.80 -2.54 -10.57
C LEU A 151 -15.81 -2.02 -11.60
N TRP A 152 -17.08 -1.84 -11.19
CA TRP A 152 -18.10 -1.26 -12.05
C TRP A 152 -17.84 0.22 -12.36
N LEU A 153 -17.42 1.01 -11.37
CA LEU A 153 -17.04 2.43 -11.56
C LEU A 153 -15.81 2.56 -12.46
N ARG A 154 -14.83 1.67 -12.27
CA ARG A 154 -13.64 1.54 -13.12
C ARG A 154 -14.03 1.23 -14.56
N GLY A 155 -14.89 0.24 -14.79
CA GLY A 155 -15.37 -0.12 -16.13
C GLY A 155 -16.10 1.01 -16.87
N ARG A 156 -16.63 2.00 -16.13
CA ARG A 156 -17.29 3.19 -16.69
C ARG A 156 -16.37 4.42 -16.80
N GLY A 157 -15.10 4.34 -16.43
CA GLY A 157 -14.18 5.51 -16.41
C GLY A 157 -14.59 6.59 -15.40
N ARG A 158 -15.39 6.22 -14.39
CA ARG A 158 -15.93 7.16 -13.38
C ARG A 158 -15.05 7.26 -12.14
N LEU A 159 -14.05 6.40 -12.00
CA LEU A 159 -13.09 6.43 -10.91
C LEU A 159 -12.02 7.48 -11.19
N ARG A 160 -11.73 8.35 -10.22
CA ARG A 160 -10.74 9.42 -10.36
C ARG A 160 -9.74 9.43 -9.24
N HIS A 161 -8.48 9.61 -9.61
CA HIS A 161 -7.39 9.83 -8.69
C HIS A 161 -7.04 11.32 -8.59
N ARG A 162 -6.71 11.77 -7.38
CA ARG A 162 -6.11 13.07 -7.13
C ARG A 162 -4.99 12.93 -6.11
N ASN A 163 -3.77 13.26 -6.51
CA ASN A 163 -2.64 13.42 -5.59
C ASN A 163 -2.70 14.80 -4.92
N LEU A 164 -2.70 14.84 -3.58
CA LEU A 164 -2.67 16.06 -2.76
C LEU A 164 -1.27 16.37 -2.19
N GLY A 165 -0.23 15.66 -2.63
CA GLY A 165 1.13 15.77 -2.14
C GLY A 165 1.39 14.73 -1.05
N PHE A 166 0.83 14.90 0.14
CA PHE A 166 1.04 14.00 1.28
C PHE A 166 0.12 12.78 1.32
N CYS A 167 -1.01 12.87 0.61
CA CYS A 167 -2.00 11.81 0.50
C CYS A 167 -2.60 11.80 -0.90
N SER A 168 -3.20 10.68 -1.24
CA SER A 168 -3.90 10.50 -2.50
C SER A 168 -5.37 10.20 -2.22
N LEU A 169 -6.25 10.72 -3.07
CA LEU A 169 -7.68 10.47 -2.96
C LEU A 169 -8.19 9.77 -4.20
N VAL A 170 -9.07 8.79 -3.99
CA VAL A 170 -9.87 8.19 -5.04
C VAL A 170 -11.32 8.56 -4.80
N TYR A 171 -11.98 9.12 -5.82
CA TYR A 171 -13.36 9.58 -5.73
C TYR A 171 -14.16 9.22 -6.97
N GLU A 172 -15.48 9.22 -6.82
CA GLU A 172 -16.43 8.97 -7.89
C GLU A 172 -16.79 10.26 -8.64
N ALA A 173 -16.53 10.27 -9.95
CA ALA A 173 -17.05 11.28 -10.87
C ALA A 173 -18.45 10.89 -11.38
N PRO A 174 -19.35 11.85 -11.66
CA PRO A 174 -20.68 11.57 -12.20
C PRO A 174 -20.64 11.00 -13.63
N PHE A 175 -19.63 11.37 -14.42
CA PHE A 175 -19.47 10.96 -15.81
C PHE A 175 -18.01 10.59 -16.11
N ASP A 176 -17.81 9.88 -17.21
CA ASP A 176 -16.48 9.59 -17.75
C ASP A 176 -15.73 10.86 -18.22
N ALA A 177 -14.40 10.78 -18.31
CA ALA A 177 -13.53 11.86 -18.79
C ALA A 177 -13.78 12.27 -20.23
N GLN A 178 -14.09 11.28 -21.05
CA GLN A 178 -14.25 11.45 -22.48
C GLN A 178 -15.70 11.87 -22.82
N ALA A 179 -16.60 11.87 -21.84
CA ALA A 179 -17.96 12.34 -22.02
C ALA A 179 -17.97 13.83 -22.42
N SER A 180 -18.51 14.10 -23.62
CA SER A 180 -18.70 15.44 -24.18
C SER A 180 -20.15 15.91 -24.14
N LEU A 181 -21.01 15.20 -23.39
CA LEU A 181 -22.41 15.55 -23.20
C LEU A 181 -22.54 16.90 -22.48
N TYR A 182 -23.55 17.68 -22.85
CA TYR A 182 -23.85 18.96 -22.19
C TYR A 182 -24.04 18.77 -20.67
N GLN A 183 -24.70 17.69 -20.25
CA GLN A 183 -24.91 17.34 -18.84
C GLN A 183 -23.59 17.18 -18.08
N ALA A 184 -22.54 16.66 -18.72
CA ALA A 184 -21.23 16.45 -18.12
C ALA A 184 -20.34 17.70 -18.13
N ARG A 185 -20.58 18.65 -19.04
CA ARG A 185 -19.76 19.87 -19.22
C ARG A 185 -20.35 21.11 -18.57
N CYS A 186 -21.67 21.15 -18.38
CA CYS A 186 -22.34 22.29 -17.76
C CYS A 186 -21.85 22.51 -16.33
N ARG A 187 -21.32 23.70 -16.03
CA ARG A 187 -20.80 24.08 -14.70
C ARG A 187 -21.87 24.04 -13.61
N TYR A 188 -23.11 24.36 -13.96
CA TYR A 188 -24.22 24.43 -13.00
C TYR A 188 -24.77 23.05 -12.61
N LEU A 189 -24.50 22.03 -13.43
CA LEU A 189 -24.85 20.63 -13.14
C LEU A 189 -23.72 19.87 -12.42
N GLN A 190 -22.55 20.51 -12.26
CA GLN A 190 -21.45 19.89 -11.53
C GLN A 190 -21.80 19.73 -10.06
N PRO A 191 -21.28 18.66 -9.43
CA PRO A 191 -21.50 18.44 -8.01
C PRO A 191 -20.98 19.60 -7.19
N ARG A 192 -21.71 19.91 -6.12
CA ARG A 192 -21.31 20.95 -5.17
C ARG A 192 -20.15 20.44 -4.33
N TRP A 193 -19.30 21.36 -3.87
CA TRP A 193 -18.22 21.03 -2.93
C TRP A 193 -18.73 20.42 -1.62
N ALA A 194 -19.96 20.75 -1.21
CA ALA A 194 -20.61 20.16 -0.04
C ALA A 194 -20.88 18.64 -0.20
N ASP A 195 -21.12 18.17 -1.43
CA ASP A 195 -21.40 16.75 -1.71
C ASP A 195 -20.12 15.94 -2.00
N PHE A 196 -18.96 16.61 -2.01
CA PHE A 196 -17.68 15.97 -2.33
C PHE A 196 -17.27 14.89 -1.32
N PRO A 197 -17.39 15.09 0.01
CA PRO A 197 -17.01 14.07 0.99
C PRO A 197 -17.75 12.74 0.81
N GLY A 198 -19.03 12.78 0.43
CA GLY A 198 -19.83 11.58 0.18
C GLY A 198 -19.45 10.80 -1.09
N ARG A 199 -18.55 11.33 -1.92
CA ARG A 199 -18.07 10.71 -3.17
C ARG A 199 -16.67 10.14 -3.06
N ILE A 200 -16.00 10.36 -1.93
CA ILE A 200 -14.67 9.80 -1.67
C ILE A 200 -14.85 8.30 -1.44
N LEU A 201 -14.08 7.52 -2.21
CA LEU A 201 -14.12 6.06 -2.17
C LEU A 201 -12.99 5.52 -1.30
N ASP A 202 -11.79 6.07 -1.46
CA ASP A 202 -10.61 5.64 -0.72
C ASP A 202 -9.61 6.78 -0.51
N VAL A 203 -8.81 6.65 0.54
CA VAL A 203 -7.72 7.53 0.92
C VAL A 203 -6.42 6.73 0.94
N GLY A 204 -5.50 7.15 0.09
CA GLY A 204 -4.15 6.63 0.00
C GLY A 204 -3.21 7.43 0.90
N PHE A 205 -2.55 6.76 1.84
CA PHE A 205 -1.58 7.38 2.74
C PHE A 205 -0.49 6.37 3.13
N MET A 206 0.77 6.83 3.14
CA MET A 206 1.96 6.00 3.44
C MET A 206 2.05 4.72 2.60
N GLY A 207 1.80 4.81 1.29
CA GLY A 207 1.95 3.71 0.34
C GLY A 207 0.82 2.69 0.33
N ARG A 208 -0.26 2.94 1.10
CA ARG A 208 -1.38 2.01 1.25
C ARG A 208 -2.71 2.69 1.01
N TRP A 209 -3.70 1.90 0.60
CA TRP A 209 -5.09 2.31 0.40
C TRP A 209 -5.93 1.84 1.57
N TRP A 210 -6.29 2.78 2.46
CA TRP A 210 -6.78 2.44 3.79
C TRP A 210 -8.18 1.84 3.80
N VAL A 211 -9.08 2.33 2.95
CA VAL A 211 -10.45 1.83 2.90
C VAL A 211 -10.50 0.48 2.21
N LEU A 212 -9.84 0.34 1.05
CA LEU A 212 -9.78 -0.94 0.35
C LEU A 212 -9.13 -2.02 1.22
N GLU A 213 -8.01 -1.72 1.88
CA GLU A 213 -7.35 -2.69 2.77
C GLU A 213 -8.22 -3.05 3.98
N ALA A 214 -8.87 -2.08 4.61
CA ALA A 214 -9.78 -2.34 5.73
C ALA A 214 -10.95 -3.24 5.32
N ARG A 215 -11.47 -3.07 4.09
CA ARG A 215 -12.52 -3.93 3.53
C ARG A 215 -12.01 -5.32 3.15
N MET A 216 -10.74 -5.45 2.80
CA MET A 216 -10.13 -6.73 2.43
C MET A 216 -9.61 -7.54 3.62
N ARG A 217 -9.49 -6.93 4.81
CA ARG A 217 -8.91 -7.56 6.00
C ARG A 217 -9.60 -8.88 6.41
N ASP A 218 -10.93 -8.87 6.45
CA ASP A 218 -11.77 -10.01 6.88
C ASP A 218 -12.73 -10.42 5.75
N CYS A 219 -12.21 -10.50 4.51
CA CYS A 219 -13.02 -10.78 3.31
C CYS A 219 -13.46 -12.25 3.18
N ASP A 220 -12.87 -13.15 3.97
CA ASP A 220 -13.11 -14.58 4.04
C ASP A 220 -14.05 -15.00 5.19
N ILE A 221 -14.59 -14.02 5.92
CA ILE A 221 -15.57 -14.24 7.00
C ILE A 221 -16.95 -13.75 6.53
N ASN A 222 -17.92 -14.65 6.52
CA ASN A 222 -19.32 -14.33 6.24
C ASN A 222 -20.15 -14.30 7.52
N ASP A 223 -20.39 -13.12 8.07
CA ASP A 223 -21.18 -12.94 9.30
C ASP A 223 -22.62 -13.44 9.19
N GLU A 224 -23.18 -13.53 7.97
CA GLU A 224 -24.55 -14.03 7.75
C GLU A 224 -24.70 -15.50 8.17
N GLU A 225 -23.64 -16.31 8.00
CA GLU A 225 -23.63 -17.72 8.39
C GLU A 225 -23.82 -17.88 9.91
N PHE A 226 -23.24 -16.97 10.70
CA PHE A 226 -23.16 -17.08 12.15
C PHE A 226 -24.35 -16.41 12.88
N LEU A 227 -25.33 -15.86 12.18
CA LEU A 227 -26.48 -15.17 12.78
C LEU A 227 -27.34 -16.09 13.67
N HIS A 228 -27.32 -17.39 13.42
CA HIS A 228 -28.05 -18.38 14.23
C HIS A 228 -27.42 -18.60 15.62
N LEU A 229 -26.18 -18.14 15.84
CA LEU A 229 -25.46 -18.29 17.11
C LEU A 229 -25.79 -17.16 18.09
N PRO A 230 -25.79 -17.43 19.40
CA PRO A 230 -25.95 -16.40 20.42
C PRO A 230 -24.82 -15.37 20.37
N ALA A 231 -25.10 -14.14 20.83
CA ALA A 231 -24.19 -13.00 20.70
C ALA A 231 -22.77 -13.25 21.25
N HIS A 232 -22.64 -14.01 22.34
CA HIS A 232 -21.34 -14.29 22.95
C HIS A 232 -20.45 -15.22 22.12
N LEU A 233 -21.00 -15.97 21.15
CA LEU A 233 -20.23 -16.84 20.24
C LEU A 233 -19.89 -16.16 18.91
N ARG A 234 -20.50 -15.01 18.61
CA ARG A 234 -20.26 -14.25 17.38
C ARG A 234 -19.05 -13.31 17.47
N VAL A 235 -18.61 -12.99 18.68
CA VAL A 235 -17.49 -12.08 18.92
C VAL A 235 -16.22 -12.91 19.09
N ILE A 236 -15.27 -12.74 18.16
CA ILE A 236 -13.96 -13.40 18.22
C ILE A 236 -12.89 -12.40 18.68
N GLY A 237 -12.23 -12.72 19.79
CA GLY A 237 -11.10 -11.96 20.30
C GLY A 237 -9.78 -12.38 19.65
N PRO A 238 -8.77 -11.48 19.52
CA PRO A 238 -7.47 -11.83 18.94
C PRO A 238 -6.73 -12.97 19.66
N HIS A 239 -7.01 -13.17 20.94
CA HIS A 239 -6.43 -14.26 21.74
C HIS A 239 -7.02 -15.64 21.37
N GLN A 240 -8.26 -15.69 20.87
CA GLN A 240 -8.91 -16.94 20.44
C GLN A 240 -8.37 -17.44 19.10
N LEU A 241 -7.79 -16.55 18.30
CA LEU A 241 -7.15 -16.88 17.02
C LEU A 241 -5.75 -17.51 17.22
N ARG A 242 -5.16 -17.38 18.42
CA ARG A 242 -3.85 -17.95 18.72
C ARG A 242 -4.00 -19.38 19.23
N SER A 243 -3.42 -20.35 18.53
CA SER A 243 -3.58 -21.78 18.83
C SER A 243 -2.84 -22.24 20.09
N GLU A 244 -1.85 -21.48 20.58
CA GLU A 244 -0.96 -21.88 21.68
C GLU A 244 -1.71 -22.38 22.94
N ALA A 245 -2.77 -21.69 23.35
CA ALA A 245 -3.54 -22.07 24.52
C ALA A 245 -4.36 -23.36 24.28
N ASN A 246 -4.93 -23.51 23.07
CA ASN A 246 -5.73 -24.67 22.70
C ASN A 246 -4.85 -25.92 22.57
N GLU A 247 -3.65 -25.79 21.99
CA GLU A 247 -2.67 -26.87 21.89
C GLU A 247 -2.23 -27.34 23.27
N ARG A 248 -1.90 -26.41 24.19
CA ARG A 248 -1.57 -26.77 25.57
C ARG A 248 -2.69 -27.53 26.25
N LEU A 249 -3.92 -27.02 26.19
CA LEU A 249 -5.10 -27.68 26.78
C LEU A 249 -5.37 -29.04 26.14
N PHE A 250 -5.11 -29.20 24.84
CA PHE A 250 -5.21 -30.47 24.16
C PHE A 250 -4.20 -31.49 24.70
N ASP A 251 -2.96 -31.08 24.95
CA ASP A 251 -1.93 -31.93 25.55
C ASP A 251 -2.28 -32.35 26.98
N GLU A 252 -2.93 -31.46 27.76
CA GLU A 252 -3.35 -31.78 29.13
C GLU A 252 -4.32 -32.95 29.21
N LYS A 253 -5.13 -33.16 28.16
CA LYS A 253 -6.06 -34.29 28.06
C LYS A 253 -5.35 -35.65 28.17
N TYR A 254 -4.10 -35.74 27.73
CA TYR A 254 -3.31 -36.98 27.76
C TYR A 254 -2.55 -37.18 29.08
N LYS A 255 -2.65 -36.24 30.03
CA LYS A 255 -2.05 -36.43 31.35
C LYS A 255 -2.76 -37.59 32.06
N PRO A 256 -2.00 -38.54 32.63
CA PRO A 256 -2.60 -39.66 33.34
C PRO A 256 -3.38 -39.15 34.55
N VAL A 257 -4.54 -39.77 34.79
CA VAL A 257 -5.31 -39.51 36.02
C VAL A 257 -4.54 -40.13 37.18
N VAL A 258 -4.10 -39.30 38.12
CA VAL A 258 -3.46 -39.76 39.36
C VAL A 258 -4.56 -40.08 40.36
N LEU A 259 -4.73 -41.37 40.67
CA LEU A 259 -5.62 -41.83 41.72
C LEU A 259 -4.94 -41.61 43.08
N THR A 260 -5.71 -41.15 44.07
CA THR A 260 -5.23 -41.10 45.46
C THR A 260 -5.28 -42.49 46.08
N ASP A 261 -4.39 -42.78 47.03
CA ASP A 261 -4.32 -44.11 47.68
C ASP A 261 -5.67 -44.55 48.24
N ASP A 262 -6.43 -43.62 48.85
CA ASP A 262 -7.78 -43.90 49.35
C ASP A 262 -8.76 -44.37 48.26
N GLN A 263 -8.62 -43.88 47.02
CA GLN A 263 -9.47 -44.29 45.89
C GLN A 263 -9.06 -45.66 45.36
N VAL A 264 -7.76 -45.96 45.39
CA VAL A 264 -7.24 -47.28 45.03
C VAL A 264 -7.67 -48.30 46.07
N ASP A 265 -7.55 -47.98 47.35
CA ASP A 265 -7.95 -48.83 48.47
C ASP A 265 -9.46 -49.11 48.46
N GLN A 266 -10.27 -48.08 48.18
CA GLN A 266 -11.71 -48.22 48.02
C GLN A 266 -12.05 -49.16 46.85
N ALA A 267 -11.40 -48.99 45.68
CA ALA A 267 -11.62 -49.85 44.53
C ALA A 267 -11.19 -51.31 44.79
N LEU A 268 -10.06 -51.52 45.47
CA LEU A 268 -9.58 -52.84 45.86
C LEU A 268 -10.51 -53.52 46.86
N TRP A 269 -11.06 -52.76 47.82
CA TRP A 269 -12.03 -53.28 48.78
C TRP A 269 -13.33 -53.69 48.09
N GLU A 270 -13.83 -52.87 47.17
CA GLU A 270 -15.02 -53.19 46.37
C GLU A 270 -14.82 -54.46 45.52
N GLU A 271 -13.65 -54.62 44.89
CA GLU A 271 -13.30 -55.85 44.18
C GLU A 271 -13.26 -57.07 45.11
N GLN A 272 -12.66 -56.94 46.30
CA GLN A 272 -12.62 -58.02 47.29
C GLN A 272 -14.02 -58.45 47.73
N VAL A 273 -14.92 -57.49 47.98
CA VAL A 273 -16.31 -57.78 48.34
C VAL A 273 -17.02 -58.53 47.21
N LEU A 274 -16.88 -58.07 45.97
CA LEU A 274 -17.48 -58.74 44.82
C LEU A 274 -16.95 -60.16 44.61
N GLN A 275 -15.66 -60.41 44.85
CA GLN A 275 -15.09 -61.75 44.79
C GLN A 275 -15.64 -62.66 45.89
N LYS A 276 -15.83 -62.12 47.10
CA LYS A 276 -16.43 -62.86 48.21
C LYS A 276 -17.87 -63.24 47.90
N GLU A 277 -18.67 -62.30 47.40
CA GLU A 277 -20.07 -62.56 47.00
C GLU A 277 -20.17 -63.63 45.90
N LYS A 278 -19.28 -63.59 44.90
CA LYS A 278 -19.21 -64.62 43.85
C LYS A 278 -18.88 -65.99 44.42
N LYS A 279 -17.92 -66.07 45.34
CA LYS A 279 -17.53 -67.32 46.00
C LYS A 279 -18.67 -67.87 46.85
N ASP A 280 -19.35 -67.03 47.62
CA ASP A 280 -20.47 -67.43 48.46
C ASP A 280 -21.65 -67.95 47.59
N ARG A 281 -21.94 -67.31 46.45
CA ARG A 281 -22.91 -67.84 45.48
C ARG A 281 -22.50 -69.20 44.90
N LEU A 282 -21.23 -69.40 44.58
CA LEU A 282 -20.72 -70.67 44.07
C LEU A 282 -20.86 -71.79 45.12
N VAL A 283 -20.50 -71.51 46.37
CA VAL A 283 -20.65 -72.46 47.48
C VAL A 283 -22.11 -72.81 47.71
N LEU A 284 -23.02 -71.83 47.68
CA LEU A 284 -24.46 -72.09 47.77
C LEU A 284 -24.95 -72.96 46.62
N SER A 285 -24.54 -72.69 45.38
CA SER A 285 -24.91 -73.53 44.23
C SER A 285 -24.35 -74.96 44.31
N GLN A 286 -23.15 -75.13 44.90
CA GLN A 286 -22.54 -76.44 45.11
C GLN A 286 -23.22 -77.21 46.26
N ALA A 287 -23.57 -76.53 47.35
CA ALA A 287 -24.35 -77.10 48.44
C ALA A 287 -25.75 -77.54 47.97
N ASP A 288 -26.43 -76.71 47.18
CA ASP A 288 -27.72 -77.06 46.56
C ASP A 288 -27.61 -78.29 45.65
N SER A 289 -26.51 -78.42 44.90
CA SER A 289 -26.26 -79.61 44.06
C SER A 289 -26.00 -80.89 44.86
N LEU A 290 -25.35 -80.78 46.03
CA LEU A 290 -25.09 -81.92 46.93
C LEU A 290 -26.37 -82.35 47.65
N VAL A 291 -27.18 -81.41 48.12
CA VAL A 291 -28.50 -81.68 48.72
C VAL A 291 -29.45 -82.34 47.71
N GLN A 292 -29.41 -81.94 46.44
CA GLN A 292 -30.17 -82.62 45.37
C GLN A 292 -29.67 -84.05 45.08
N SER A 293 -28.41 -84.39 45.43
CA SER A 293 -27.86 -85.74 45.26
C SER A 293 -28.14 -86.69 46.43
N GLU A 294 -28.45 -86.16 47.63
CA GLU A 294 -28.82 -86.92 48.84
C GLU A 294 -30.33 -87.12 49.03
N ALA A 295 -31.17 -86.53 48.17
CA ALA A 295 -32.60 -86.81 48.19
C ALA A 295 -32.88 -88.26 47.72
N PRO A 296 -33.53 -89.12 48.52
CA PRO A 296 -33.77 -90.52 48.16
C PRO A 296 -34.80 -90.63 47.03
N ARG A 297 -34.60 -91.60 46.13
CA ARG A 297 -35.58 -92.04 45.12
C ARG A 297 -36.77 -92.77 45.76
#